data_AF-A0A2E2VUX1-F1
#
_entry.id   AF-A0A2E2VUX1-F1
#
_cell.length_a   1.000
_cell.length_b   1.000
_cell.length_c   1.000
_cell.angle_alpha   90.00
_cell.angle_beta   90.00
_cell.angle_gamma   90.00
#
_symmetry.space_group_name_H-M   'P 1'
#
loop_
_entity.id
_entity.type
_entity.pdbx_description
1 polymer ?
#
loop_
_entity_poly.entity_id
_entity_poly.type
_entity_poly.pdbx_seq_one_letter_code
_entity_poly.pdbx_strand_id
1 'polypeptide(L)'
;VRSGDVMDPTGRCRLTAWCDFDPKPGDFIHLTEARVQSWQGSPDLVIDEITQATSLESPAWDRIDPEDHWVDVGLTELVEGGTRRGVRTNGTIVLVTGDSGIIERCPVQLPDRNRKCRKRLRDGNCVDCGPQRGEEDLRIRMVLDDGVSNVSLLLSKDPAEKFLGMTQDEVAETISKEGQEAFLMSVREKSLGRGVSVNGLALIDDQGAMLLADSVQDDGLDASKAAEMVIQKWEVAM
;
A
#
# COMPACT_ATOMS: atom_id res chain seq x y z
N VAL A 1 -26.36 -3.80 4.17
CA VAL A 1 -25.14 -3.41 3.44
C VAL A 1 -24.01 -4.31 3.88
N ARG A 2 -23.44 -5.08 2.95
CA ARG A 2 -22.22 -5.86 3.18
C ARG A 2 -21.16 -5.35 2.22
N SER A 3 -19.90 -5.36 2.62
CA SER A 3 -18.80 -5.00 1.71
C SER A 3 -17.62 -5.93 1.91
N GLY A 4 -16.95 -6.27 0.82
CA GLY A 4 -15.74 -7.08 0.80
C GLY A 4 -14.87 -6.76 -0.40
N ASP A 5 -13.76 -7.47 -0.54
CA ASP A 5 -12.88 -7.36 -1.70
C ASP A 5 -13.18 -8.50 -2.69
N VAL A 6 -13.23 -8.15 -3.97
CA VAL A 6 -13.31 -9.09 -5.10
C VAL A 6 -12.06 -8.94 -5.96
N MET A 7 -11.70 -10.01 -6.66
CA MET A 7 -10.50 -10.02 -7.48
C MET A 7 -10.73 -10.77 -8.78
N ASP A 8 -10.05 -10.29 -9.81
CA ASP A 8 -9.87 -10.95 -11.10
C ASP A 8 -8.39 -10.81 -11.52
N PRO A 9 -7.96 -11.33 -12.69
CA PRO A 9 -6.57 -11.22 -13.12
C PRO A 9 -6.06 -9.78 -13.30
N THR A 10 -6.96 -8.79 -13.34
CA THR A 10 -6.65 -7.37 -13.50
C THR A 10 -6.48 -6.65 -12.16
N GLY A 11 -6.74 -7.34 -11.04
CA GLY A 11 -6.39 -6.88 -9.71
C GLY A 11 -7.54 -6.99 -8.71
N ARG A 12 -7.52 -6.09 -7.73
CA ARG A 12 -8.45 -6.12 -6.59
C ARG A 12 -9.35 -4.90 -6.61
N CYS A 13 -10.63 -5.12 -6.35
CA CYS A 13 -11.62 -4.05 -6.26
C CYS A 13 -12.53 -4.30 -5.07
N ARG A 14 -13.04 -3.22 -4.47
CA ARG A 14 -14.05 -3.34 -3.43
C ARG A 14 -15.41 -3.64 -4.07
N LEU A 15 -16.20 -4.48 -3.42
CA LEU A 15 -17.60 -4.72 -3.74
C LEU A 15 -18.47 -4.34 -2.54
N THR A 16 -19.46 -3.49 -2.77
CA THR A 16 -20.48 -3.11 -1.80
C THR A 16 -21.86 -3.58 -2.27
N ALA A 17 -22.52 -4.41 -1.45
CA ALA A 17 -23.85 -4.94 -1.72
C ALA A 17 -24.91 -4.31 -0.81
N TRP A 18 -25.94 -3.72 -1.42
CA TRP A 18 -27.12 -3.19 -0.73
C TRP A 18 -28.28 -4.20 -0.64
N CYS A 19 -28.08 -5.42 -1.14
CA CYS A 19 -28.99 -6.56 -1.07
C CYS A 19 -28.50 -7.64 -0.10
N ASP A 20 -29.30 -8.70 0.10
CA ASP A 20 -28.91 -9.87 0.89
C ASP A 20 -28.03 -10.81 0.06
N PHE A 21 -26.75 -10.43 -0.06
CA PHE A 21 -25.72 -11.16 -0.79
C PHE A 21 -24.58 -11.54 0.15
N ASP A 22 -24.28 -12.82 0.27
CA ASP A 22 -23.30 -13.35 1.25
C ASP A 22 -22.38 -14.43 0.66
N PRO A 23 -21.51 -14.08 -0.31
CA PRO A 23 -20.54 -15.01 -0.85
C PRO A 23 -19.49 -15.36 0.22
N LYS A 24 -18.99 -16.59 0.16
CA LYS A 24 -17.89 -17.04 1.01
C LYS A 24 -16.54 -16.76 0.33
N PRO A 25 -15.46 -16.57 1.11
CA PRO A 25 -14.12 -16.47 0.54
C PRO A 25 -13.81 -17.67 -0.36
N GLY A 26 -13.44 -17.38 -1.62
CA GLY A 26 -13.18 -18.39 -2.64
C GLY A 26 -14.36 -18.72 -3.55
N ASP A 27 -15.56 -18.18 -3.29
CA ASP A 27 -16.68 -18.29 -4.21
C ASP A 27 -16.42 -17.44 -5.48
N PHE A 28 -16.82 -17.98 -6.63
CA PHE A 28 -16.77 -17.26 -7.90
C PHE A 28 -18.15 -16.65 -8.17
N ILE A 29 -18.14 -15.38 -8.57
CA ILE A 29 -19.37 -14.62 -8.79
C ILE A 29 -19.29 -13.92 -10.15
N HIS A 30 -20.41 -13.86 -10.83
CA HIS A 30 -20.62 -13.04 -12.01
C HIS A 30 -21.54 -11.88 -11.65
N LEU A 31 -21.07 -10.66 -11.90
CA LEU A 31 -21.83 -9.45 -11.64
C LEU A 31 -22.33 -8.85 -12.94
N THR A 32 -23.62 -8.57 -13.03
CA THR A 32 -24.26 -7.92 -14.18
C THR A 32 -24.87 -6.60 -13.76
N GLU A 33 -24.74 -5.58 -14.61
CA GLU A 33 -25.29 -4.24 -14.36
C GLU A 33 -24.81 -3.60 -13.04
N ALA A 34 -23.66 -4.05 -12.51
CA ALA A 34 -23.05 -3.43 -11.35
C ALA A 34 -22.63 -2.00 -11.68
N ARG A 35 -22.85 -1.08 -10.72
CA ARG A 35 -22.44 0.31 -10.86
C ARG A 35 -21.02 0.47 -10.35
N VAL A 36 -20.27 1.40 -10.93
CA VAL A 36 -18.96 1.80 -10.43
C VAL A 36 -19.09 3.17 -9.77
N GLN A 37 -18.58 3.29 -8.55
CA GLN A 37 -18.43 4.59 -7.88
C GLN A 37 -16.99 4.79 -7.41
N SER A 38 -16.60 6.04 -7.14
CA SER A 38 -15.32 6.34 -6.49
C SER A 38 -15.52 6.39 -4.98
N TRP A 39 -14.71 5.64 -4.24
CA TRP A 39 -14.67 5.65 -2.79
C TRP A 39 -13.22 5.78 -2.30
N GLN A 40 -12.91 6.89 -1.63
CA GLN A 40 -11.55 7.21 -1.19
C GLN A 40 -10.52 7.08 -2.32
N GLY A 41 -10.88 7.57 -3.51
CA GLY A 41 -10.06 7.50 -4.71
C GLY A 41 -10.10 6.16 -5.45
N SER A 42 -10.44 5.05 -4.78
CA SER A 42 -10.50 3.72 -5.39
C SER A 42 -11.85 3.44 -6.08
N PRO A 43 -11.88 2.64 -7.16
CA PRO A 43 -13.13 2.11 -7.67
C PRO A 43 -13.78 1.19 -6.64
N ASP A 44 -15.11 1.31 -6.50
CA ASP A 44 -15.97 0.47 -5.68
C ASP A 44 -17.12 -0.01 -6.56
N LEU A 45 -17.22 -1.33 -6.73
CA LEU A 45 -18.32 -1.97 -7.42
C LEU A 45 -19.53 -2.01 -6.49
N VAL A 46 -20.70 -1.67 -7.02
CA VAL A 46 -21.94 -1.61 -6.24
C VAL A 46 -23.02 -2.42 -6.90
N ILE A 47 -23.64 -3.31 -6.12
CA ILE A 47 -24.87 -4.01 -6.48
C ILE A 47 -25.98 -3.60 -5.52
N ASP A 48 -27.16 -3.34 -6.07
CA ASP A 48 -28.35 -2.89 -5.36
C ASP A 48 -29.34 -4.04 -5.15
N GLU A 49 -29.41 -4.98 -6.09
CA GLU A 49 -30.31 -6.14 -6.10
C GLU A 49 -29.55 -7.46 -6.21
N ILE A 50 -30.14 -8.56 -5.71
CA ILE A 50 -29.51 -9.89 -5.77
C ILE A 50 -29.46 -10.46 -7.19
N THR A 51 -30.35 -10.01 -8.08
CA THR A 51 -30.40 -10.37 -9.50
C THR A 51 -29.15 -9.95 -10.27
N GLN A 52 -28.40 -8.98 -9.74
CA GLN A 52 -27.14 -8.52 -10.31
C GLN A 52 -25.95 -9.43 -10.00
N ALA A 53 -26.13 -10.46 -9.15
CA ALA A 53 -25.07 -11.38 -8.77
C ALA A 53 -25.48 -12.84 -9.01
N THR A 54 -24.64 -13.58 -9.73
CA THR A 54 -24.82 -15.02 -9.97
C THR A 54 -23.60 -15.78 -9.48
N SER A 55 -23.77 -16.83 -8.68
CA SER A 55 -22.68 -17.72 -8.29
C SER A 55 -22.24 -18.59 -9.46
N LEU A 56 -20.94 -18.75 -9.63
CA LEU A 56 -20.34 -19.61 -10.63
C LEU A 56 -19.79 -20.88 -9.97
N GLU A 57 -20.04 -22.04 -10.57
CA GLU A 57 -19.49 -23.32 -10.09
C GLU A 57 -18.00 -23.49 -10.41
N SER A 58 -17.52 -22.80 -11.44
CA SER A 58 -16.12 -22.85 -11.89
C SER A 58 -15.61 -21.45 -12.21
N PRO A 59 -14.31 -21.19 -12.01
CA PRO A 59 -13.74 -19.89 -12.31
C PRO A 59 -13.59 -19.69 -13.81
N ALA A 60 -13.67 -18.43 -14.25
CA ALA A 60 -13.39 -18.04 -15.63
C ALA A 60 -11.88 -17.93 -15.94
N TRP A 61 -11.03 -18.11 -14.94
CA TRP A 61 -9.57 -18.05 -14.97
C TRP A 61 -8.97 -19.02 -13.95
N ASP A 62 -7.66 -19.25 -13.99
CA ASP A 62 -6.99 -20.07 -12.98
C ASP A 62 -7.20 -19.49 -11.59
N ARG A 63 -7.34 -20.35 -10.57
CA ARG A 63 -7.60 -19.92 -9.21
C ARG A 63 -6.49 -18.98 -8.75
N ILE A 64 -6.89 -17.75 -8.45
CA ILE A 64 -6.01 -16.70 -7.95
C ILE A 64 -5.82 -16.88 -6.44
N ASP A 65 -4.58 -16.87 -5.97
CA ASP A 65 -4.28 -16.79 -4.55
C ASP A 65 -4.38 -15.32 -4.07
N PRO A 66 -5.33 -14.98 -3.18
CA PRO A 66 -5.45 -13.62 -2.64
C PRO A 66 -4.20 -13.12 -1.90
N GLU A 67 -3.32 -13.99 -1.43
CA GLU A 67 -2.13 -13.56 -0.70
C GLU A 67 -0.98 -13.18 -1.65
N ASP A 68 -0.93 -13.79 -2.84
CA ASP A 68 0.18 -13.64 -3.79
C ASP A 68 -0.22 -12.98 -5.12
N HIS A 69 -1.49 -12.65 -5.32
CA HIS A 69 -1.91 -11.98 -6.55
C HIS A 69 -1.64 -10.48 -6.51
N TRP A 70 -0.67 -10.08 -7.33
CA TRP A 70 -0.30 -8.69 -7.57
C TRP A 70 -0.24 -8.43 -9.06
N VAL A 71 -0.72 -7.27 -9.48
CA VAL A 71 -0.67 -6.83 -10.87
C VAL A 71 0.57 -5.98 -11.06
N ASP A 72 1.49 -6.44 -11.90
CA ASP A 72 2.68 -5.68 -12.25
C ASP A 72 2.30 -4.45 -13.08
N VAL A 73 2.61 -3.27 -12.54
CA VAL A 73 2.39 -1.97 -13.18
C VAL A 73 3.66 -1.16 -13.05
N GLY A 74 4.15 -0.60 -14.16
CA GLY A 74 5.31 0.29 -14.14
C GLY A 74 5.02 1.56 -13.34
N LEU A 75 6.02 2.10 -12.64
CA LEU A 75 5.80 3.23 -11.73
C LEU A 75 5.21 4.46 -12.46
N THR A 76 5.73 4.80 -13.64
CA THR A 76 5.18 5.89 -14.45
C THR A 76 3.73 5.65 -14.86
N GLU A 77 3.38 4.45 -15.36
CA GLU A 77 1.99 4.11 -15.71
C GLU A 77 1.07 4.19 -14.48
N LEU A 78 1.60 3.76 -13.33
CA LEU A 78 0.87 3.80 -12.07
C LEU A 78 0.55 5.25 -11.73
N VAL A 79 1.55 6.14 -11.68
CA VAL A 79 1.42 7.57 -11.32
C VAL A 79 0.52 8.35 -12.29
N GLU A 80 0.56 8.05 -13.59
CA GLU A 80 -0.31 8.67 -14.60
C GLU A 80 -1.75 8.13 -14.55
N GLY A 81 -1.96 7.01 -13.86
CA GLY A 81 -3.24 6.35 -13.71
C GLY A 81 -4.08 6.87 -12.55
N GLY A 82 -5.17 6.16 -12.27
CA GLY A 82 -5.97 6.35 -11.06
C GLY A 82 -5.49 5.48 -9.90
N THR A 83 -6.15 5.63 -8.75
CA THR A 83 -5.91 4.78 -7.59
C THR A 83 -6.14 3.29 -7.91
N ARG A 84 -5.18 2.43 -7.56
CA ARG A 84 -5.21 0.98 -7.82
C ARG A 84 -4.76 0.19 -6.60
N ARG A 85 -5.50 -0.88 -6.27
CA ARG A 85 -5.18 -1.82 -5.18
C ARG A 85 -4.61 -3.12 -5.73
N GLY A 86 -3.69 -3.73 -5.01
CA GLY A 86 -3.15 -5.03 -5.39
C GLY A 86 -2.14 -4.90 -6.52
N VAL A 87 -1.39 -3.80 -6.55
CA VAL A 87 -0.36 -3.55 -7.57
C VAL A 87 1.01 -3.93 -7.05
N ARG A 88 1.87 -4.40 -7.95
CA ARG A 88 3.32 -4.51 -7.77
C ARG A 88 3.99 -3.49 -8.68
N THR A 89 4.88 -2.68 -8.14
CA THR A 89 5.68 -1.73 -8.90
C THR A 89 7.13 -1.78 -8.43
N ASN A 90 8.05 -1.49 -9.35
CA ASN A 90 9.47 -1.41 -9.06
C ASN A 90 9.95 0.04 -9.10
N GLY A 91 11.03 0.33 -8.39
CA GLY A 91 11.73 1.60 -8.47
C GLY A 91 12.91 1.67 -7.51
N THR A 92 13.64 2.78 -7.52
CA THR A 92 14.77 3.04 -6.66
C THR A 92 14.37 3.93 -5.50
N ILE A 93 14.80 3.60 -4.28
CA ILE A 93 14.59 4.48 -3.12
C ILE A 93 15.58 5.64 -3.21
N VAL A 94 15.07 6.85 -3.41
CA VAL A 94 15.89 8.07 -3.60
C VAL A 94 15.87 9.01 -2.39
N LEU A 95 14.90 8.86 -1.49
CA LEU A 95 14.79 9.67 -0.29
C LEU A 95 14.18 8.88 0.87
N VAL A 96 14.69 9.11 2.08
CA VAL A 96 14.03 8.76 3.35
C VAL A 96 13.67 10.05 4.06
N THR A 97 12.39 10.26 4.33
CA THR A 97 11.91 11.50 4.94
C THR A 97 12.19 11.51 6.45
N GLY A 98 12.44 12.70 7.00
CA GLY A 98 12.80 12.86 8.42
C GLY A 98 11.67 12.54 9.41
N ASP A 99 10.44 12.38 8.93
CA ASP A 99 9.28 11.97 9.73
C ASP A 99 9.10 10.44 9.80
N SER A 100 10.14 9.68 9.46
CA SER A 100 10.26 8.23 9.60
C SER A 100 10.75 7.84 11.00
N GLY A 101 10.18 6.79 11.59
CA GLY A 101 10.48 6.30 12.93
C GLY A 101 9.22 6.19 13.78
N ILE A 102 9.37 6.36 15.09
CA ILE A 102 8.25 6.31 16.03
C ILE A 102 7.42 7.59 15.92
N ILE A 103 6.12 7.41 15.75
CA ILE A 103 5.12 8.47 15.79
C ILE A 103 4.12 8.19 16.90
N GLU A 104 3.41 9.22 17.34
CA GLU A 104 2.32 9.08 18.29
C GLU A 104 0.96 9.18 17.57
N ARG A 105 0.02 8.33 17.94
CA ARG A 105 -1.35 8.34 17.45
C ARG A 105 -2.35 8.59 18.56
N CYS A 106 -3.43 9.28 18.20
CA CYS A 106 -4.54 9.55 19.11
C CYS A 106 -5.27 8.25 19.50
N PRO A 107 -5.30 7.90 20.81
CA PRO A 107 -5.99 6.71 21.31
C PRO A 107 -7.49 6.95 21.59
N VAL A 108 -7.99 8.19 21.45
CA VAL A 108 -9.38 8.55 21.78
C VAL A 108 -10.37 7.73 20.97
N GLN A 109 -11.34 7.13 21.65
CA GLN A 109 -12.43 6.38 21.04
C GLN A 109 -13.47 7.35 20.48
N LEU A 110 -13.76 7.26 19.18
CA LEU A 110 -14.74 8.11 18.53
C LEU A 110 -16.16 7.57 18.75
N PRO A 111 -17.12 8.44 19.11
CA PRO A 111 -18.49 8.03 19.41
C PRO A 111 -19.30 7.59 18.18
N ASP A 112 -18.87 7.98 16.98
CA ASP A 112 -19.60 7.76 15.71
C ASP A 112 -19.36 6.39 15.08
N ARG A 113 -18.22 5.73 15.39
CA ARG A 113 -17.74 4.58 14.62
C ARG A 113 -17.18 3.43 15.45
N ASN A 114 -17.33 3.49 16.78
CA ASN A 114 -16.76 2.53 17.73
C ASN A 114 -15.30 2.15 17.41
N ARG A 115 -14.49 3.15 17.02
CA ARG A 115 -13.09 2.99 16.63
C ARG A 115 -12.23 4.07 17.27
N LYS A 116 -10.93 3.80 17.43
CA LYS A 116 -9.95 4.82 17.84
C LYS A 116 -9.75 5.86 16.72
N CYS A 117 -9.48 7.11 17.08
CA CYS A 117 -9.18 8.20 16.15
C CYS A 117 -7.96 7.87 15.27
N ARG A 118 -6.84 7.42 15.86
CA ARG A 118 -5.58 7.04 15.20
C ARG A 118 -4.90 8.11 14.33
N LYS A 119 -5.39 9.36 14.34
CA LYS A 119 -4.69 10.49 13.72
C LYS A 119 -3.36 10.72 14.43
N ARG A 120 -2.33 11.12 13.66
CA ARG A 120 -1.00 11.42 14.19
C ARG A 120 -1.08 12.63 15.13
N LEU A 121 -0.43 12.54 16.28
CA LEU A 121 -0.26 13.66 17.20
C LEU A 121 0.93 14.53 16.76
N ARG A 122 0.86 15.82 17.09
CA ARG A 122 1.98 16.76 17.01
C ARG A 122 2.10 17.40 18.38
N ASP A 123 3.23 17.20 19.04
CA ASP A 123 3.51 17.72 20.38
C ASP A 123 2.38 17.40 21.38
N GLY A 124 1.92 16.14 21.40
CA GLY A 124 0.81 15.70 22.25
C GLY A 124 -0.58 16.22 21.86
N ASN A 125 -0.74 16.85 20.69
CA ASN A 125 -2.02 17.40 20.26
C ASN A 125 -2.59 16.69 19.02
N CYS A 126 -3.86 16.26 19.10
CA CYS A 126 -4.62 15.74 17.97
C CYS A 126 -5.44 16.88 17.36
N VAL A 127 -5.45 16.95 16.03
CA VAL A 127 -6.23 17.97 15.30
C VAL A 127 -7.73 17.90 15.57
N ASP A 128 -8.28 16.71 15.89
CA ASP A 128 -9.72 16.53 16.15
C ASP A 128 -10.05 16.45 17.65
N CYS A 129 -9.20 15.79 18.43
CA CYS A 129 -9.51 15.44 19.83
C CYS A 129 -8.84 16.36 20.85
N GLY A 130 -7.98 17.29 20.41
CA GLY A 130 -7.24 18.19 21.28
C GLY A 130 -6.02 17.52 21.95
N PRO A 131 -5.52 18.07 23.06
CA PRO A 131 -4.33 17.56 23.74
C PRO A 131 -4.57 16.22 24.44
N GLN A 132 -3.72 15.22 24.18
CA GLN A 132 -3.68 13.95 24.93
C GLN A 132 -2.35 13.21 24.75
N ARG A 133 -2.09 12.21 25.61
CA ARG A 133 -0.97 11.29 25.44
C ARG A 133 -1.20 10.36 24.24
N GLY A 134 -0.15 10.14 23.45
CA GLY A 134 -0.16 9.26 22.30
C GLY A 134 0.03 7.79 22.63
N GLU A 135 -0.44 6.95 21.70
CA GLU A 135 -0.02 5.56 21.56
C GLU A 135 1.06 5.51 20.46
N GLU A 136 2.21 4.91 20.77
CA GLU A 136 3.33 4.79 19.82
C GLU A 136 2.95 3.89 18.63
N ASP A 137 3.43 4.27 17.46
CA ASP A 137 3.31 3.54 16.22
C ASP A 137 4.58 3.72 15.38
N LEU A 138 4.92 2.73 14.55
CA LEU A 138 6.05 2.81 13.63
C LEU A 138 5.57 3.22 12.24
N ARG A 139 6.31 4.14 11.60
CA ARG A 139 6.07 4.52 10.21
C ARG A 139 7.36 4.89 9.52
N ILE A 140 7.58 4.34 8.33
CA ILE A 140 8.70 4.75 7.46
C ILE A 140 8.12 5.38 6.20
N ARG A 141 8.63 6.55 5.80
CA ARG A 141 8.23 7.24 4.58
C ARG A 141 9.47 7.48 3.72
N MET A 142 9.33 7.11 2.45
CA MET A 142 10.39 7.15 1.45
C MET A 142 9.85 7.74 0.15
N VAL A 143 10.74 7.99 -0.81
CA VAL A 143 10.37 8.29 -2.20
C VAL A 143 10.96 7.21 -3.09
N LEU A 144 10.10 6.64 -3.93
CA LEU A 144 10.46 5.67 -4.95
C LEU A 144 10.47 6.38 -6.31
N ASP A 145 11.47 6.11 -7.15
CA ASP A 145 11.70 6.77 -8.43
C ASP A 145 12.13 5.76 -9.51
N ASP A 146 11.64 5.89 -10.74
CA ASP A 146 11.99 5.03 -11.88
C ASP A 146 12.84 5.75 -12.96
N GLY A 147 13.32 6.96 -12.66
CA GLY A 147 14.02 7.85 -13.57
C GLY A 147 13.12 8.73 -14.44
N VAL A 148 11.80 8.52 -14.40
CA VAL A 148 10.80 9.30 -15.15
C VAL A 148 9.78 9.91 -14.19
N SER A 149 9.26 9.10 -13.28
CA SER A 149 8.25 9.45 -12.29
C SER A 149 8.71 9.06 -10.88
N ASN A 150 8.11 9.70 -9.87
CA ASN A 150 8.32 9.36 -8.48
C ASN A 150 7.01 9.28 -7.71
N VAL A 151 7.02 8.53 -6.59
CA VAL A 151 5.87 8.34 -5.71
C VAL A 151 6.30 8.38 -4.24
N SER A 152 5.46 8.96 -3.38
CA SER A 152 5.66 8.86 -1.93
C SER A 152 5.35 7.43 -1.47
N LEU A 153 6.34 6.72 -0.96
CA LEU A 153 6.19 5.38 -0.40
C LEU A 153 5.96 5.44 1.11
N LEU A 154 4.91 4.79 1.61
CA LEU A 154 4.58 4.75 3.04
C LEU A 154 4.50 3.30 3.54
N LEU A 155 5.33 2.97 4.53
CA LEU A 155 5.29 1.72 5.26
C LEU A 155 4.67 1.99 6.63
N SER A 156 3.56 1.31 6.91
CA SER A 156 2.98 1.21 8.26
C SER A 156 3.81 0.26 9.14
N LYS A 157 3.42 0.04 10.40
CA LYS A 157 4.15 -0.79 11.36
C LYS A 157 4.66 -2.11 10.78
N ASP A 158 3.77 -3.02 10.39
CA ASP A 158 4.16 -4.37 9.97
C ASP A 158 5.12 -4.41 8.77
N PRO A 159 4.88 -3.69 7.65
CA PRO A 159 5.85 -3.64 6.54
C PRO A 159 7.13 -2.90 6.93
N ALA A 160 7.07 -1.89 7.80
CA ALA A 160 8.26 -1.19 8.29
C ALA A 160 9.14 -2.10 9.14
N GLU A 161 8.56 -2.89 10.05
CA GLU A 161 9.32 -3.83 10.88
C GLU A 161 10.03 -4.88 10.03
N LYS A 162 9.31 -5.44 9.03
CA LYS A 162 9.88 -6.38 8.06
C LYS A 162 11.02 -5.76 7.25
N PHE A 163 10.83 -4.54 6.77
CA PHE A 163 11.83 -3.82 5.97
C PHE A 163 13.09 -3.47 6.78
N LEU A 164 12.92 -3.05 8.03
CA LEU A 164 14.04 -2.70 8.92
C LEU A 164 14.73 -3.92 9.52
N GLY A 165 14.02 -5.05 9.63
CA GLY A 165 14.45 -6.20 10.42
C GLY A 165 14.45 -5.91 11.92
N MET A 166 13.58 -5.00 12.37
CA MET A 166 13.50 -4.53 13.77
C MET A 166 12.03 -4.33 14.14
N THR A 167 11.66 -4.71 15.35
CA THR A 167 10.35 -4.41 15.93
C THR A 167 10.22 -2.92 16.27
N GLN A 168 8.99 -2.43 16.41
CA GLN A 168 8.71 -1.08 16.88
C GLN A 168 9.45 -0.76 18.19
N ASP A 169 9.49 -1.71 19.12
CA ASP A 169 10.13 -1.52 20.43
C ASP A 169 11.66 -1.37 20.30
N GLU A 170 12.29 -2.17 19.44
CA GLU A 170 13.72 -2.06 19.14
C GLU A 170 14.06 -0.73 18.42
N VAL A 171 13.17 -0.28 17.52
CA VAL A 171 13.32 1.04 16.88
C VAL A 171 13.20 2.15 17.93
N ALA A 172 12.23 2.08 18.84
CA ALA A 172 12.07 3.04 19.92
C ALA A 172 13.30 3.06 20.85
N GLU A 173 13.84 1.89 21.20
CA GLU A 173 15.04 1.75 22.01
C GLU A 173 16.27 2.35 21.31
N THR A 174 16.42 2.11 20.00
CA THR A 174 17.52 2.67 19.19
C THR A 174 17.43 4.18 19.15
N ILE A 175 16.26 4.74 18.87
CA ILE A 175 16.03 6.19 18.85
C ILE A 175 16.29 6.81 20.23
N SER A 176 15.92 6.13 21.32
CA SER A 176 16.16 6.59 22.69
C SER A 176 17.64 6.63 23.05
N LYS A 177 18.43 5.64 22.59
CA LYS A 177 19.87 5.54 22.86
C LYS A 177 20.74 6.42 21.97
N GLU A 178 20.44 6.46 20.68
CA GLU A 178 21.31 7.04 19.65
C GLU A 178 20.74 8.34 19.05
N GLY A 179 19.45 8.58 19.24
CA GLY A 179 18.74 9.73 18.69
C GLY A 179 18.08 9.46 17.34
N GLN A 180 17.08 10.28 17.03
CA GLN A 180 16.28 10.20 15.80
C GLN A 180 17.14 10.32 14.52
N GLU A 181 18.11 11.22 14.49
CA GLU A 181 18.97 11.42 13.31
C GLU A 181 19.90 10.23 13.05
N ALA A 182 20.46 9.62 14.10
CA ALA A 182 21.30 8.42 13.96
C ALA A 182 20.48 7.25 13.39
N PHE A 183 19.26 7.06 13.90
CA PHE A 183 18.32 6.09 13.33
C PHE A 183 18.05 6.37 11.85
N LEU A 184 17.68 7.62 11.49
CA LEU A 184 17.42 7.99 10.09
C LEU A 184 18.64 7.77 9.18
N MET A 185 19.85 8.06 9.65
CA MET A 185 21.08 7.75 8.92
C MET A 185 21.22 6.25 8.66
N SER A 186 20.99 5.41 9.66
CA SER A 186 21.04 3.95 9.49
C SER A 186 20.02 3.45 8.46
N VAL A 187 18.83 4.03 8.41
CA VAL A 187 17.80 3.69 7.42
C VAL A 187 18.26 4.13 6.03
N ARG A 188 18.82 5.34 5.90
CA ARG A 188 19.35 5.87 4.63
C ARG A 188 20.48 5.00 4.08
N GLU A 189 21.44 4.60 4.90
CA GLU A 189 22.56 3.73 4.49
C GLU A 189 22.09 2.36 3.98
N LYS A 190 21.01 1.83 4.57
CA LYS A 190 20.44 0.54 4.16
C LYS A 190 19.51 0.62 2.95
N SER A 191 18.95 1.77 2.61
CA SER A 191 17.84 1.86 1.65
C SER A 191 18.14 2.72 0.41
N LEU A 192 18.89 3.81 0.56
CA LEU A 192 19.10 4.74 -0.55
C LEU A 192 19.87 4.09 -1.70
N GLY A 193 19.41 4.36 -2.92
CA GLY A 193 20.00 3.82 -4.14
C GLY A 193 19.68 2.35 -4.41
N ARG A 194 18.86 1.69 -3.56
CA ARG A 194 18.44 0.31 -3.80
C ARG A 194 17.18 0.26 -4.65
N GLY A 195 17.20 -0.63 -5.64
CA GLY A 195 16.02 -1.08 -6.37
C GLY A 195 15.15 -1.96 -5.48
N VAL A 196 13.85 -1.69 -5.47
CA VAL A 196 12.88 -2.43 -4.67
C VAL A 196 11.62 -2.73 -5.46
N SER A 197 11.03 -3.89 -5.18
CA SER A 197 9.68 -4.26 -5.57
C SER A 197 8.73 -3.96 -4.42
N VAL A 198 7.69 -3.17 -4.69
CA VAL A 198 6.68 -2.75 -3.71
C VAL A 198 5.32 -3.29 -4.11
N ASN A 199 4.69 -4.00 -3.18
CA ASN A 199 3.30 -4.44 -3.30
C ASN A 199 2.40 -3.53 -2.45
N GLY A 200 1.26 -3.09 -2.97
CA GLY A 200 0.30 -2.36 -2.13
C GLY A 200 -0.85 -1.64 -2.84
N LEU A 201 -1.25 -0.51 -2.25
CA LEU A 201 -2.29 0.40 -2.73
C LEU A 201 -1.66 1.71 -3.22
N ALA A 202 -1.80 1.99 -4.50
CA ALA A 202 -1.46 3.29 -5.06
C ALA A 202 -2.66 4.22 -4.93
N LEU A 203 -2.52 5.29 -4.16
CA LEU A 203 -3.47 6.40 -4.04
C LEU A 203 -2.98 7.55 -4.91
N ILE A 204 -3.82 7.97 -5.85
CA ILE A 204 -3.49 9.04 -6.80
C ILE A 204 -4.66 10.01 -6.82
N ASP A 205 -4.37 11.23 -6.43
CA ASP A 205 -5.30 12.35 -6.35
C ASP A 205 -4.65 13.65 -6.82
N ASP A 206 -5.33 14.77 -6.61
CA ASP A 206 -4.87 16.11 -6.97
C ASP A 206 -3.65 16.58 -6.14
N GLN A 207 -3.33 15.90 -5.04
CA GLN A 207 -2.19 16.21 -4.17
C GLN A 207 -0.95 15.38 -4.52
N GLY A 208 -1.09 14.38 -5.39
CA GLY A 208 0.00 13.59 -5.94
C GLY A 208 -0.20 12.09 -5.80
N ALA A 209 0.88 11.34 -6.01
CA ALA A 209 0.87 9.88 -5.92
C ALA A 209 1.50 9.39 -4.60
N MET A 210 0.81 8.47 -3.93
CA MET A 210 1.28 7.79 -2.73
C MET A 210 1.08 6.29 -2.84
N LEU A 211 2.10 5.52 -2.52
CA LEU A 211 2.05 4.07 -2.44
C LEU A 211 2.03 3.64 -0.98
N LEU A 212 0.91 3.09 -0.52
CA LEU A 212 0.80 2.44 0.77
C LEU A 212 1.28 1.00 0.62
N ALA A 213 2.45 0.69 1.16
CA ALA A 213 3.07 -0.62 1.00
C ALA A 213 2.47 -1.65 1.96
N ASP A 214 2.09 -2.79 1.41
CA ASP A 214 1.82 -4.02 2.15
C ASP A 214 3.12 -4.83 2.33
N SER A 215 4.04 -4.74 1.36
CA SER A 215 5.40 -5.26 1.48
C SER A 215 6.37 -4.51 0.57
N VAL A 216 7.64 -4.50 1.00
CA VAL A 216 8.78 -3.98 0.22
C VAL A 216 9.86 -5.05 0.25
N GLN A 217 10.39 -5.39 -0.92
CA GLN A 217 11.42 -6.39 -1.10
C GLN A 217 12.50 -5.82 -2.01
N ASP A 218 13.73 -6.30 -1.85
CA ASP A 218 14.79 -6.06 -2.85
C ASP A 218 14.29 -6.59 -4.21
N ASP A 219 14.47 -5.83 -5.28
CA ASP A 219 14.04 -6.27 -6.60
C ASP A 219 14.91 -7.42 -7.15
N GLY A 220 16.00 -7.75 -6.45
CA GLY A 220 16.90 -8.85 -6.80
C GLY A 220 17.67 -8.59 -8.10
N LEU A 221 17.65 -7.34 -8.59
CA LEU A 221 18.34 -6.90 -9.78
C LEU A 221 19.76 -6.48 -9.41
N ASP A 222 20.70 -7.40 -9.57
CA ASP A 222 22.10 -7.02 -9.64
C ASP A 222 22.37 -6.20 -10.92
N ALA A 223 23.51 -5.51 -10.93
CA ALA A 223 23.89 -4.65 -12.06
C ALA A 223 23.98 -5.42 -13.39
N SER A 224 24.29 -6.71 -13.37
CA SER A 224 24.37 -7.54 -14.58
C SER A 224 22.98 -7.81 -15.14
N LYS A 225 22.04 -8.27 -14.31
CA LYS A 225 20.66 -8.53 -14.72
C LYS A 225 19.95 -7.26 -15.16
N ALA A 226 20.18 -6.15 -14.44
CA ALA A 226 19.64 -4.86 -14.84
C ALA A 226 20.16 -4.45 -16.24
N ALA A 227 21.46 -4.64 -16.50
CA ALA A 227 22.03 -4.37 -17.81
C ALA A 227 21.46 -5.29 -18.91
N GLU A 228 21.34 -6.60 -18.65
CA GLU A 228 20.75 -7.57 -19.57
C GLU A 228 19.31 -7.22 -19.92
N MET A 229 18.48 -6.85 -18.93
CA MET A 229 17.10 -6.40 -19.15
C MET A 229 17.03 -5.18 -20.05
N VAL A 230 17.92 -4.20 -19.85
CA VAL A 230 17.98 -2.99 -20.69
C VAL A 230 18.44 -3.35 -22.11
N ILE A 231 19.49 -4.16 -22.27
CA ILE A 231 19.99 -4.63 -23.57
C ILE A 231 18.86 -5.33 -24.34
N GLN A 232 18.13 -6.24 -23.69
CA GLN A 232 17.02 -6.96 -24.29
C GLN A 232 15.85 -6.02 -24.65
N LYS A 233 15.44 -5.15 -23.73
CA LYS A 233 14.32 -4.21 -23.94
C LYS A 233 14.60 -3.23 -25.09
N TRP A 234 15.85 -2.80 -25.24
CA TRP A 234 16.25 -1.82 -26.25
C TRP A 234 16.82 -2.47 -27.51
N GLU A 235 16.78 -3.82 -27.59
CA GLU A 235 17.32 -4.61 -28.70
C GLU A 235 18.75 -4.21 -29.08
N VAL A 236 19.57 -3.87 -28.09
CA VAL A 236 20.95 -3.44 -28.33
C VAL A 236 21.74 -4.66 -28.78
N ALA A 237 22.11 -4.69 -30.06
CA ALA A 237 23.03 -5.69 -30.58
C ALA A 237 24.42 -5.48 -29.95
N MET A 238 24.92 -6.49 -29.25
CA MET A 238 26.31 -6.53 -28.76
C MET A 238 27.29 -6.88 -29.89
#